data_AF-A0A4S5AIZ7-F1
#
_entry.id   AF-A0A4S5AIZ7-F1
#
_cell.length_a   1.000
_cell.length_b   1.000
_cell.length_c   1.000
_cell.angle_alpha   90.00
_cell.angle_beta   90.00
_cell.angle_gamma   90.00
#
_symmetry.space_group_name_H-M   'P 1'
#
loop_
_entity.id
_entity.type
_entity.pdbx_description
1 polymer ?
#
loop_
_entity_poly.entity_id
_entity_poly.type
_entity_poly.pdbx_seq_one_letter_code
_entity_poly.pdbx_strand_id
1 'polypeptide(L)'
;MAWVVERHGAKGTRYRGGYRDPDGRLRSAGTFSTRRDALRAANREEQKVLAGAWHDTTLGEVTFHDYVQGEWLPNKHVKASTRAAYISYLNKHFYP
;
A
#
# COMPACT_ATOMS: atom_id res chain seq x y z
N MET A 1 -14.47 -9.22 8.22
CA MET A 1 -14.08 -10.57 8.66
C MET A 1 -12.92 -11.04 7.82
N ALA A 2 -11.80 -11.36 8.45
CA ALA A 2 -10.64 -12.00 7.83
C ALA A 2 -10.94 -13.47 7.44
N TRP A 3 -10.28 -13.96 6.39
CA TRP A 3 -10.44 -15.33 5.89
C TRP A 3 -9.13 -15.90 5.35
N VAL A 4 -9.13 -17.20 5.04
CA VAL A 4 -7.99 -17.90 4.41
C VAL A 4 -8.45 -18.53 3.11
N VAL A 5 -7.64 -18.35 2.05
CA VAL A 5 -7.80 -19.04 0.78
C VAL A 5 -6.72 -20.10 0.66
N GLU A 6 -7.12 -21.35 0.46
CA GLU A 6 -6.21 -22.48 0.29
C GLU A 6 -5.92 -22.69 -1.20
N ARG A 7 -4.66 -22.93 -1.55
CA ARG A 7 -4.24 -23.21 -2.91
C ARG A 7 -3.36 -24.46 -2.93
N HIS A 8 -3.84 -25.50 -3.60
CA HIS A 8 -3.05 -26.70 -3.87
C HIS A 8 -2.22 -26.51 -5.13
N GLY A 9 -0.93 -26.84 -5.07
CA GLY A 9 -0.04 -26.83 -6.23
C GLY A 9 0.93 -28.00 -6.20
N ALA A 10 1.72 -28.15 -7.26
CA ALA A 10 2.68 -29.26 -7.40
C ALA A 10 3.72 -29.33 -6.27
N LYS A 11 4.01 -28.21 -5.61
CA LYS A 11 4.96 -28.10 -4.49
C LYS A 11 4.30 -28.17 -3.10
N GLY A 12 3.01 -28.51 -3.03
CA GLY A 12 2.23 -28.60 -1.79
C GLY A 12 1.16 -27.49 -1.64
N THR A 13 0.47 -27.52 -0.50
CA THR A 13 -0.60 -26.56 -0.16
C THR A 13 -0.03 -25.26 0.37
N ARG A 14 -0.51 -24.13 -0.14
CA ARG A 14 -0.20 -22.78 0.34
C ARG A 14 -1.47 -22.10 0.82
N TYR A 15 -1.36 -21.28 1.85
CA TYR A 15 -2.48 -20.62 2.51
C TYR A 15 -2.33 -19.11 2.39
N ARG A 16 -3.29 -18.42 1.78
CA ARG A 16 -3.30 -16.97 1.63
C ARG A 16 -4.26 -16.34 2.63
N GLY A 17 -3.77 -15.41 3.44
CA GLY A 17 -4.62 -14.65 4.37
C GLY A 17 -5.29 -13.48 3.64
N GLY A 18 -6.62 -13.39 3.70
CA GLY A 18 -7.41 -12.31 3.11
C GLY A 18 -8.07 -11.43 4.17
N TYR A 19 -8.11 -10.12 3.94
CA TYR A 19 -8.78 -9.14 4.78
C TYR A 19 -9.44 -8.04 3.92
N ARG A 20 -10.24 -7.16 4.51
CA ARG A 20 -10.82 -5.99 3.82
C ARG A 20 -10.12 -4.72 4.29
N ASP A 21 -9.81 -3.82 3.36
CA ASP A 21 -9.35 -2.47 3.68
C ASP A 21 -10.52 -1.58 4.17
N PRO A 22 -10.26 -0.34 4.65
CA PRO A 22 -11.31 0.57 5.10
C PRO A 22 -12.35 0.87 4.01
N ASP A 23 -11.96 0.83 2.73
CA ASP A 23 -12.84 1.02 1.58
C ASP A 23 -13.64 -0.24 1.20
N GLY A 24 -13.45 -1.34 1.93
CA GLY A 24 -14.12 -2.62 1.72
C GLY A 24 -13.51 -3.50 0.62
N ARG A 25 -12.38 -3.09 0.02
CA ARG A 25 -11.70 -3.88 -1.02
C ARG A 25 -10.97 -5.07 -0.42
N LEU A 26 -10.92 -6.15 -1.19
CA LEU A 26 -10.25 -7.38 -0.79
C LEU A 26 -8.73 -7.22 -0.89
N ARG A 27 -8.04 -7.35 0.23
CA ARG A 27 -6.58 -7.31 0.32
C ARG A 27 -6.04 -8.62 0.87
N SER A 28 -4.73 -8.80 0.73
CA SER A 28 -4.03 -10.03 1.07
C SER A 28 -2.92 -9.76 2.06
N ALA A 29 -2.95 -10.43 3.22
CA ALA A 29 -1.92 -10.37 4.25
C ALA A 29 -0.67 -11.22 3.91
N GLY A 30 -0.67 -11.88 2.74
CA GLY A 30 0.45 -12.69 2.24
C GLY A 30 0.11 -14.17 2.10
N THR A 31 1.11 -14.95 1.68
CA THR A 31 0.99 -16.40 1.46
C THR A 31 1.92 -17.18 2.39
N PHE A 32 1.36 -18.11 3.15
CA PHE A 32 2.01 -18.86 4.22
C PHE A 32 2.00 -20.36 3.94
N SER A 33 2.85 -21.10 4.66
CA SER A 33 2.91 -22.57 4.61
C SER A 33 1.84 -23.24 5.48
N THR A 34 1.26 -22.53 6.44
CA THR A 34 0.22 -23.08 7.33
C THR A 34 -1.05 -22.22 7.33
N ARG A 35 -2.21 -22.86 7.49
CA ARG A 35 -3.50 -22.19 7.64
C ARG A 35 -3.53 -21.25 8.84
N ARG A 36 -2.93 -21.68 9.96
CA ARG A 36 -2.89 -20.93 11.22
C ARG A 36 -2.15 -19.61 11.06
N ASP A 37 -1.01 -19.62 10.38
CA ASP A 37 -0.21 -18.41 10.20
C ASP A 37 -0.90 -17.44 9.23
N ALA A 38 -1.52 -17.96 8.16
CA ALA A 38 -2.34 -17.16 7.25
C ALA A 38 -3.50 -16.46 7.95
N LEU A 39 -4.24 -17.19 8.81
CA LEU A 39 -5.35 -16.61 9.56
C LEU A 39 -4.87 -15.58 10.58
N ARG A 40 -3.77 -15.86 11.29
CA ARG A 40 -3.18 -14.92 12.25
C ARG A 40 -2.72 -13.63 11.57
N ALA A 41 -2.13 -13.72 10.38
CA ALA A 41 -1.73 -12.55 9.61
C ALA A 41 -2.95 -11.75 9.14
N ALA A 42 -3.97 -12.42 8.60
CA ALA A 42 -5.20 -11.77 8.15
C ALA A 42 -5.94 -11.06 9.30
N ASN A 43 -6.05 -11.70 10.46
CA ASN A 43 -6.63 -11.09 11.65
C ASN A 43 -5.83 -9.86 12.12
N ARG A 44 -4.49 -9.91 12.06
CA ARG A 44 -3.65 -8.76 12.43
C ARG A 44 -3.91 -7.55 11.53
N GLU A 45 -4.00 -7.76 10.22
CA GLU A 45 -4.33 -6.66 9.29
C GLU A 45 -5.76 -6.15 9.49
N GLU A 46 -6.73 -7.03 9.71
CA GLU A 46 -8.10 -6.62 10.06
C GLU A 46 -8.14 -5.78 11.34
N GLN A 47 -7.37 -6.14 12.38
CA GLN A 47 -7.28 -5.33 13.60
C GLN A 47 -6.68 -3.94 13.34
N LYS A 48 -5.68 -3.83 12.46
CA LYS A 48 -5.14 -2.51 12.07
C LYS A 48 -6.19 -1.66 11.36
N VAL A 49 -7.00 -2.28 10.49
CA VAL A 49 -8.09 -1.60 9.78
C VAL A 49 -9.13 -1.09 10.78
N LEU A 50 -9.55 -1.94 11.72
CA LEU A 50 -10.50 -1.55 12.77
C LEU A 50 -9.95 -0.46 13.71
N ALA A 51 -8.64 -0.48 14.00
CA ALA A 51 -7.98 0.52 14.81
C ALA A 51 -7.68 1.84 14.06
N GLY A 52 -7.97 1.93 12.76
CA GLY A 52 -7.63 3.11 11.94
C GLY A 52 -6.12 3.30 11.71
N ALA A 53 -5.28 2.31 12.05
CA ALA A 53 -3.83 2.35 11.89
C ALA A 53 -3.36 1.63 10.61
N TRP A 54 -4.30 1.16 9.79
CA TRP A 54 -3.99 0.50 8.54
C TRP A 54 -3.55 1.50 7.47
N HIS A 55 -2.48 1.15 6.79
CA HIS A 55 -1.92 1.92 5.69
C HIS A 55 -1.91 1.03 4.45
N ASP A 56 -2.27 1.58 3.30
CA ASP A 56 -2.17 0.84 2.04
C ASP A 56 -0.68 0.68 1.68
N THR A 57 -0.16 -0.53 1.85
CA THR A 57 1.23 -0.86 1.55
C THR A 57 1.58 -0.66 0.07
N THR A 58 0.61 -0.67 -0.85
CA THR A 58 0.90 -0.39 -2.27
C THR A 58 1.22 1.08 -2.53
N LEU A 59 0.78 2.00 -1.64
CA LEU A 59 1.16 3.42 -1.74
C LEU A 59 2.64 3.65 -1.44
N GLY A 60 3.32 2.70 -0.78
CA GLY A 60 4.77 2.73 -0.58
C GLY A 60 5.58 2.36 -1.82
N GLU A 61 4.96 1.85 -2.89
CA GLU A 61 5.64 1.54 -4.16
C GLU A 61 5.91 2.81 -4.99
N VAL A 62 5.14 3.87 -4.76
CA VAL A 62 5.34 5.17 -5.42
C VAL A 62 6.39 5.94 -4.65
N THR A 63 7.53 6.22 -5.29
CA THR A 63 8.55 7.06 -4.65
C THR A 63 8.01 8.48 -4.48
N PHE A 64 8.53 9.21 -3.50
CA PHE A 64 8.19 10.63 -3.33
C PHE A 64 8.39 11.43 -4.62
N HIS A 65 9.47 11.13 -5.34
CA HIS A 65 9.76 11.74 -6.63
C HIS A 65 8.66 11.50 -7.67
N ASP A 66 8.23 10.23 -7.83
CA ASP A 66 7.22 9.86 -8.83
C ASP A 66 5.85 10.47 -8.51
N TYR A 67 5.48 10.50 -7.23
CA TYR A 67 4.26 11.18 -6.79
C TYR A 67 4.28 12.68 -7.10
N VAL A 68 5.41 13.35 -6.81
CA VAL A 68 5.55 14.78 -7.04
C VAL A 68 5.45 15.12 -8.52
N GLN A 69 6.08 14.34 -9.39
CA GLN A 69 6.08 14.58 -10.84
C GLN A 69 4.77 14.18 -11.51
N GLY A 70 4.18 13.05 -11.12
CA GLY A 70 2.99 12.49 -11.77
C GLY A 70 1.69 13.12 -11.32
N GLU A 71 1.58 13.48 -10.04
CA GLU A 71 0.29 13.84 -9.46
C GLU A 71 0.30 15.23 -8.81
N TRP A 72 1.28 15.54 -7.98
CA TRP A 72 1.26 16.80 -7.25
C TRP A 72 1.53 18.01 -8.15
N LEU A 73 2.67 18.04 -8.84
CA LEU A 73 3.11 19.22 -9.59
C LEU A 73 2.20 19.54 -10.80
N PRO A 74 1.72 18.56 -11.60
CA PRO A 74 0.83 18.83 -12.73
C PRO A 74 -0.54 19.38 -12.30
N ASN A 75 -1.06 18.95 -11.15
CA ASN A 75 -2.37 19.39 -10.64
C ASN A 75 -2.33 20.76 -9.95
N LYS A 76 -1.15 21.37 -9.76
CA LYS A 76 -1.01 22.71 -9.19
C LYS A 76 -1.21 23.80 -10.25
N HIS A 77 -2.35 24.48 -10.16
CA HIS A 77 -2.59 25.72 -10.90
C HIS A 77 -1.90 26.89 -10.22
N VAL A 78 -0.62 27.11 -10.58
CA VAL A 78 0.20 28.21 -10.06
C VAL A 78 0.83 29.00 -11.20
N LYS A 79 1.22 30.24 -10.91
CA LYS A 79 1.97 31.07 -11.87
C LYS A 79 3.28 30.38 -12.26
N ALA A 80 3.76 30.63 -13.48
CA ALA A 80 4.99 30.03 -13.99
C ALA A 80 6.20 30.27 -13.08
N SER A 81 6.33 31.46 -12.49
CA SER A 81 7.38 31.79 -11.52
C SER A 81 7.31 30.96 -10.24
N THR A 82 6.11 30.75 -9.70
CA THR A 82 5.88 29.89 -8.53
C THR A 82 6.20 28.44 -8.85
N ARG A 83 5.84 27.96 -10.05
CA ARG A 83 6.18 26.60 -10.50
C ARG A 83 7.69 26.41 -10.58
N ALA A 84 8.42 27.38 -11.12
CA ALA A 84 9.88 27.34 -11.20
C ALA A 84 10.52 27.32 -9.79
N ALA A 85 9.99 28.11 -8.85
CA ALA A 85 10.45 28.09 -7.46
C ALA A 85 10.22 26.73 -6.80
N TYR A 86 9.06 26.10 -6.99
CA TYR A 86 8.78 24.76 -6.47
C TYR A 86 9.74 23.71 -7.02
N ILE A 87 9.98 23.70 -8.33
CA ILE A 87 10.93 22.78 -8.95
C ILE A 87 12.34 23.00 -8.37
N SER A 88 12.77 24.25 -8.21
CA SER A 88 14.06 24.58 -7.61
C SER A 88 14.19 24.05 -6.17
N TYR A 89 13.18 24.23 -5.33
CA TYR A 89 13.19 23.70 -3.96
C TYR A 89 13.17 22.18 -3.91
N LEU A 90 12.36 21.53 -4.75
CA LEU A 90 12.30 20.07 -4.87
C LEU A 90 13.68 19.49 -5.20
N ASN A 91 14.34 20.04 -6.22
CA ASN A 91 15.67 19.61 -6.64
C ASN A 91 16.75 19.86 -5.58
N LYS A 92 16.62 20.92 -4.78
CA LYS A 92 17.65 21.32 -3.81
C LYS A 92 17.54 20.62 -2.46
N HIS A 93 16.33 20.25 -2.04
CA HIS A 93 16.08 19.82 -0.65
C HIS A 93 15.35 18.48 -0.51
N PHE A 94 14.65 18.00 -1.54
CA PHE A 94 13.76 16.86 -1.40
C PHE A 94 14.11 15.68 -2.30
N TYR A 95 14.67 15.95 -3.48
CA TYR A 95 15.20 14.89 -4.33
C TYR A 95 16.60 14.47 -3.88
N PRO A 96 16.93 13.17 -3.94
CA PRO A 96 18.27 12.67 -3.66
C PRO A 96 19.30 13.11 -4.71
#